data_AF-A0A561VDG4-F1
#
_entry.id   AF-A0A561VDG4-F1
#
_cell.length_a   1.000
_cell.length_b   1.000
_cell.length_c   1.000
_cell.angle_alpha   90.00
_cell.angle_beta   90.00
_cell.angle_gamma   90.00
#
_symmetry.space_group_name_H-M   'P 1'
#
loop_
_entity.id
_entity.type
_entity.pdbx_description
1 polymer ?
#
loop_
_entity_poly.entity_id
_entity_poly.type
_entity_poly.pdbx_seq_one_letter_code
_entity_poly.pdbx_strand_id
1 'polypeptide(L)'
;MNQALVFYHFGTVDDLLTAACRASTAERVERWSERLASAGSLRELLAVGRELHEEERQLGNVTFLAQMLAGAQADQRLAAPTAGALQLWVDEIEMVLRRLLAGSPFAEVADVPGLARAVSAAFIGLELYDGVDPAGADQAMAALDQLALLMEIVDDLGPIARRALQAKVSRATRRD
;
A
#
# COMPACT_ATOMS: atom_id res chain seq x y z
N MET A 1 12.02 26.11 18.93
CA MET A 1 13.20 25.26 18.64
C MET A 1 14.32 26.13 18.08
N ASN A 2 15.58 25.83 18.43
CA ASN A 2 16.78 26.54 17.98
C ASN A 2 17.46 25.75 16.85
N GLN A 3 17.78 26.39 15.72
CA GLN A 3 18.44 25.75 14.56
C GLN A 3 19.75 25.05 14.91
N ALA A 4 20.52 25.52 15.90
CA ALA A 4 21.78 24.92 16.33
C ALA A 4 21.63 23.49 16.88
N LEU A 5 20.46 23.13 17.44
CA LEU A 5 20.19 21.77 17.93
C LEU A 5 19.89 20.79 16.78
N VAL A 6 19.31 21.28 15.67
CA VAL A 6 19.05 20.47 14.47
C VAL A 6 20.36 20.06 13.82
N PHE A 7 21.27 21.03 13.62
CA PHE A 7 22.61 20.76 13.06
C PHE A 7 23.47 19.87 13.96
N TYR A 8 23.33 19.98 15.29
CA TYR A 8 24.09 19.16 16.24
C TYR A 8 23.71 17.67 16.20
N HIS A 9 22.43 17.35 16.00
CA HIS A 9 21.96 15.95 16.00
C HIS A 9 21.88 15.32 14.61
N PHE A 10 21.62 16.10 13.57
CA PHE A 10 21.31 15.55 12.24
C PHE A 10 22.26 16.02 11.14
N GLY A 11 23.11 17.03 11.38
CA GLY A 11 24.02 17.55 10.36
C GLY A 11 23.32 18.43 9.31
N THR A 12 22.17 18.01 8.76
CA THR A 12 21.34 18.82 7.86
C THR A 12 19.84 18.68 8.17
N VAL A 13 19.01 19.59 7.63
CA VAL A 13 17.54 19.50 7.71
C VAL A 13 17.03 18.28 6.92
N ASP A 14 17.68 17.93 5.81
CA ASP A 14 17.31 16.77 4.98
C ASP A 14 17.50 15.45 5.75
N ASP A 15 18.56 15.37 6.55
CA ASP A 15 18.85 14.22 7.42
C ASP A 15 17.83 14.11 8.56
N LEU A 16 17.41 15.23 9.14
CA LEU A 16 16.32 15.27 10.11
C LEU A 16 15.00 14.79 9.49
N LEU A 17 14.63 15.33 8.32
CA LEU A 17 13.39 14.95 7.63
C LEU A 17 13.39 13.46 7.25
N THR A 18 14.53 12.96 6.80
CA THR A 18 14.76 11.53 6.52
C THR A 18 14.55 10.67 7.77
N ALA A 19 15.22 11.01 8.87
CA ALA A 19 15.12 10.25 10.12
C ALA A 19 13.70 10.29 10.69
N ALA A 20 13.07 11.47 10.68
CA ALA A 20 11.70 11.66 11.13
C ALA A 20 10.69 10.88 10.27
N CYS A 21 10.82 10.93 8.93
CA CYS A 21 9.97 10.20 8.00
C CYS A 21 10.07 8.68 8.22
N ARG A 22 11.29 8.16 8.37
CA ARG A 22 11.48 6.73 8.65
C ARG A 22 10.91 6.31 10.00
N ALA A 23 11.16 7.09 11.06
CA ALA A 23 10.66 6.78 12.40
C ALA A 23 9.13 6.83 12.47
N SER A 24 8.52 7.88 11.92
CA SER A 24 7.06 8.02 11.91
C SER A 24 6.39 6.95 11.05
N THR A 25 7.02 6.55 9.94
CA THR A 25 6.50 5.46 9.10
C THR A 25 6.60 4.12 9.83
N ALA A 26 7.72 3.85 10.52
CA ALA A 26 7.89 2.61 11.29
C ALA A 26 6.85 2.50 12.42
N GLU A 27 6.64 3.57 13.19
CA GLU A 27 5.61 3.62 14.25
C GLU A 27 4.20 3.36 13.69
N ARG A 28 3.88 3.95 12.53
CA ARG A 28 2.59 3.75 11.87
C ARG A 28 2.42 2.32 11.36
N VAL A 29 3.44 1.74 10.73
CA VAL A 29 3.42 0.34 10.29
C VAL A 29 3.22 -0.58 11.49
N GLU A 30 3.96 -0.38 12.58
CA GLU A 30 3.83 -1.16 13.81
C GLU A 30 2.40 -1.10 14.37
N ARG A 31 1.82 0.10 14.43
CA ARG A 31 0.44 0.32 14.89
C ARG A 31 -0.61 -0.40 14.05
N TRP A 32 -0.39 -0.50 12.74
CA TRP A 32 -1.35 -1.12 11.81
C TRP A 32 -1.07 -2.59 11.52
N SER A 33 0.12 -3.10 11.88
CA SER A 33 0.56 -4.48 11.61
C SER A 33 -0.46 -5.54 12.06
N GLU A 34 -0.95 -5.47 13.29
CA GLU A 34 -1.91 -6.45 13.82
C GLU A 34 -3.25 -6.46 13.04
N ARG A 35 -3.75 -5.29 12.63
CA ARG A 35 -4.99 -5.18 11.85
C ARG A 35 -4.80 -5.66 10.42
N LEU A 36 -3.65 -5.37 9.81
CA LEU A 36 -3.30 -5.90 8.50
C LEU A 36 -3.15 -7.43 8.53
N ALA A 37 -2.51 -7.95 9.58
CA ALA A 37 -2.33 -9.38 9.79
C ALA A 37 -3.65 -10.11 10.03
N SER A 38 -4.65 -9.47 10.63
CA SER A 38 -5.95 -10.09 10.94
C SER A 38 -6.89 -10.22 9.73
N ALA A 39 -6.67 -9.45 8.65
CA ALA A 39 -7.49 -9.51 7.45
C ALA A 39 -7.51 -10.93 6.84
N GLY A 40 -8.65 -11.59 6.78
CA GLY A 40 -8.85 -12.94 6.26
C GLY A 40 -9.12 -13.01 4.76
N SER A 41 -9.44 -11.89 4.12
CA SER A 41 -9.67 -11.79 2.68
C SER A 41 -9.14 -10.47 2.08
N LEU A 42 -9.10 -10.38 0.75
CA LEU A 42 -8.75 -9.13 0.05
C LEU A 42 -9.76 -8.01 0.34
N ARG A 43 -11.03 -8.33 0.56
CA ARG A 43 -12.05 -7.36 0.97
C ARG A 43 -11.75 -6.80 2.36
N GLU A 44 -11.41 -7.68 3.30
CA GLU A 44 -11.05 -7.25 4.66
C GLU A 44 -9.78 -6.41 4.64
N LEU A 45 -8.79 -6.74 3.79
CA LEU A 45 -7.60 -5.90 3.60
C LEU A 45 -7.95 -4.50 3.07
N LEU A 46 -8.87 -4.40 2.09
CA LEU A 46 -9.37 -3.09 1.63
C LEU A 46 -10.14 -2.33 2.71
N ALA A 47 -10.87 -3.02 3.58
CA ALA A 47 -11.55 -2.41 4.72
C ALA A 47 -10.53 -1.79 5.70
N VAL A 48 -9.46 -2.52 6.04
CA VAL A 48 -8.34 -1.99 6.86
C VAL A 48 -7.69 -0.78 6.18
N GLY A 49 -7.47 -0.83 4.86
CA GLY A 49 -6.96 0.31 4.10
C GLY A 49 -7.85 1.55 4.16
N ARG A 50 -9.19 1.38 4.15
CA ARG A 50 -10.15 2.48 4.32
C ARG A 50 -10.11 3.09 5.72
N GLU A 51 -10.00 2.25 6.75
CA GLU A 51 -9.84 2.74 8.12
C GLU A 51 -8.53 3.54 8.26
N LEU A 52 -7.44 3.07 7.65
CA LEU A 52 -6.18 3.79 7.58
C LEU A 52 -6.37 5.14 6.88
N HIS A 53 -6.95 5.17 5.68
CA HIS A 53 -7.24 6.41 4.94
C HIS A 53 -7.99 7.45 5.80
N GLU A 54 -9.08 7.03 6.45
CA GLU A 54 -9.89 7.94 7.27
C GLU A 54 -9.10 8.48 8.46
N GLU A 55 -8.26 7.66 9.09
CA GLU A 55 -7.39 8.11 10.19
C GLU A 55 -6.33 9.10 9.70
N GLU A 56 -5.67 8.80 8.58
CA GLU A 56 -4.63 9.66 8.00
C GLU A 56 -5.18 11.01 7.53
N ARG A 57 -6.41 11.01 7.01
CA ARG A 57 -7.17 12.20 6.64
C ARG A 57 -7.43 13.09 7.87
N GLN A 58 -7.87 12.50 8.98
CA GLN A 58 -8.12 13.24 10.24
C GLN A 58 -6.84 13.82 10.85
N LEU A 59 -5.70 13.13 10.70
CA LEU A 59 -4.40 13.58 11.20
C LEU A 59 -3.69 14.58 10.27
N GLY A 60 -4.19 14.79 9.04
CA GLY A 60 -3.58 15.71 8.06
C GLY A 60 -2.26 15.18 7.45
N ASN A 61 -1.96 13.90 7.64
CA ASN A 61 -0.71 13.28 7.21
C ASN A 61 -0.59 13.12 5.69
N VAL A 62 -1.72 13.15 4.98
CA VAL A 62 -1.78 13.07 3.50
C VAL A 62 -1.01 14.21 2.84
N THR A 63 -1.15 15.44 3.38
CA THR A 63 -0.42 16.61 2.87
C THR A 63 1.09 16.45 3.05
N PHE A 64 1.53 15.91 4.18
CA PHE A 64 2.94 15.66 4.46
C PHE A 64 3.52 14.62 3.49
N LEU A 65 2.80 13.52 3.24
CA LEU A 65 3.19 12.51 2.27
C LEU A 65 3.34 13.11 0.86
N ALA A 66 2.38 13.92 0.41
CA ALA A 66 2.43 14.60 -0.88
C ALA A 66 3.67 15.48 -1.04
N GLN A 67 3.99 16.26 0.00
CA GLN A 67 5.16 17.14 0.00
C GLN A 67 6.47 16.36 0.01
N MET A 68 6.56 15.28 0.80
CA MET A 68 7.73 14.40 0.81
C MET A 68 7.96 13.74 -0.56
N LEU A 69 6.90 13.23 -1.20
CA LEU A 69 6.97 12.64 -2.53
C LEU A 69 7.37 13.67 -3.60
N ALA A 70 6.85 14.89 -3.52
CA ALA A 70 7.24 15.97 -4.41
C ALA A 70 8.72 16.37 -4.21
N GLY A 71 9.17 16.50 -2.96
CA GLY A 71 10.57 16.80 -2.63
C GLY A 71 11.54 15.69 -3.07
N ALA A 72 11.16 14.43 -2.87
CA ALA A 72 11.92 13.26 -3.31
C ALA A 72 12.12 13.19 -4.83
N GLN A 73 11.18 13.72 -5.63
CA GLN A 73 11.33 13.79 -7.09
C GLN A 73 12.36 14.84 -7.52
N ALA A 74 12.55 15.89 -6.73
CA ALA A 74 13.46 16.99 -7.03
C ALA A 74 14.88 16.78 -6.47
N ASP A 75 15.05 16.00 -5.40
CA ASP A 75 16.33 15.76 -4.74
C ASP A 75 16.58 14.27 -4.44
N GLN A 76 17.62 13.70 -5.05
CA GLN A 76 18.00 12.29 -4.84
C GLN A 76 18.37 11.97 -3.39
N ARG A 77 18.80 12.97 -2.60
CA ARG A 77 19.09 12.80 -1.17
C ARG A 77 17.83 12.47 -0.37
N LEU A 78 16.66 12.94 -0.82
CA LEU A 78 15.37 12.62 -0.22
C LEU A 78 14.72 11.39 -0.86
N ALA A 79 15.07 11.07 -2.11
CA ALA A 79 14.49 9.95 -2.86
C ALA A 79 14.73 8.58 -2.18
N ALA A 80 15.99 8.24 -1.89
CA ALA A 80 16.32 6.94 -1.31
C ALA A 80 15.72 6.75 0.11
N PRO A 81 15.79 7.74 1.02
CA PRO A 81 15.09 7.68 2.30
C PRO A 81 13.59 7.53 2.20
N THR A 82 12.94 8.30 1.32
CA THR A 82 11.49 8.23 1.12
C THR A 82 11.10 6.86 0.59
N ALA A 83 11.84 6.32 -0.38
CA ALA A 83 11.64 4.95 -0.86
C ALA A 83 11.82 3.91 0.25
N GLY A 84 12.82 4.07 1.12
CA GLY A 84 13.05 3.20 2.26
C GLY A 84 11.91 3.24 3.29
N ALA A 85 11.31 4.41 3.52
CA ALA A 85 10.13 4.53 4.37
C ALA A 85 8.91 3.84 3.74
N LEU A 86 8.64 4.08 2.45
CA LEU A 86 7.56 3.40 1.73
C LEU A 86 7.72 1.87 1.70
N GLN A 87 8.97 1.38 1.63
CA GLN A 87 9.25 -0.05 1.63
C GLN A 87 8.76 -0.75 2.91
N LEU A 88 8.70 -0.06 4.05
CA LEU A 88 8.15 -0.63 5.29
C LEU A 88 6.69 -1.04 5.15
N TRP A 89 5.87 -0.22 4.45
CA TRP A 89 4.49 -0.56 4.13
C TRP A 89 4.39 -1.66 3.09
N VAL A 90 5.25 -1.61 2.06
CA VAL A 90 5.29 -2.64 1.01
C VAL A 90 5.59 -4.01 1.61
N ASP A 91 6.56 -4.10 2.51
CA ASP A 91 6.94 -5.35 3.18
C ASP A 91 5.76 -5.92 4.00
N GLU A 92 5.06 -5.07 4.76
CA GLU A 92 3.88 -5.45 5.54
C GLU A 92 2.74 -5.97 4.65
N ILE A 93 2.43 -5.24 3.57
CA ILE A 93 1.39 -5.64 2.60
C ILE A 93 1.79 -6.93 1.89
N GLU A 94 3.06 -7.10 1.53
CA GLU A 94 3.54 -8.32 0.87
C GLU A 94 3.31 -9.55 1.76
N MET A 95 3.60 -9.47 3.05
CA MET A 95 3.33 -10.56 3.99
C MET A 95 1.86 -10.96 4.02
N VAL A 96 0.96 -9.97 4.07
CA VAL A 96 -0.49 -10.20 4.06
C VAL A 96 -0.94 -10.82 2.73
N LEU A 97 -0.51 -10.26 1.60
CA LEU A 97 -0.89 -10.77 0.28
C LEU A 97 -0.39 -12.20 0.05
N ARG A 98 0.83 -12.54 0.51
CA ARG A 98 1.36 -13.91 0.45
C ARG A 98 0.44 -14.88 1.18
N ARG A 99 -0.06 -14.51 2.35
CA ARG A 99 -0.99 -15.33 3.13
C ARG A 99 -2.36 -15.43 2.45
N LEU A 100 -2.94 -14.32 2.02
CA LEU A 100 -4.28 -14.29 1.42
C LEU A 100 -4.35 -15.05 0.09
N LEU A 101 -3.29 -14.97 -0.71
CA LEU A 101 -3.23 -15.67 -1.99
C LEU A 101 -2.75 -17.12 -1.86
N ALA A 102 -2.29 -17.54 -0.67
CA ALA A 102 -1.88 -18.92 -0.45
C ALA A 102 -3.06 -19.87 -0.65
N GLY A 103 -2.94 -20.80 -1.61
CA GLY A 103 -4.00 -21.74 -1.91
C GLY A 103 -5.18 -21.15 -2.68
N SER A 104 -5.07 -19.92 -3.22
CA SER A 104 -6.02 -19.36 -4.19
C SER A 104 -5.73 -19.88 -5.61
N PRO A 105 -6.65 -19.75 -6.57
CA PRO A 105 -6.41 -20.09 -7.97
C PRO A 105 -5.27 -19.27 -8.60
N PHE A 106 -4.94 -18.12 -8.01
CA PHE A 106 -3.99 -17.14 -8.52
C PHE A 106 -2.56 -17.29 -7.99
N ALA A 107 -2.35 -18.15 -6.99
CA ALA A 107 -1.06 -18.32 -6.30
C ALA A 107 0.13 -18.57 -7.24
N GLU A 108 -0.09 -19.29 -8.35
CA GLU A 108 0.96 -19.64 -9.33
C GLU A 108 1.25 -18.54 -10.35
N VAL A 109 0.38 -17.53 -10.46
CA VAL A 109 0.43 -16.50 -11.51
C VAL A 109 0.68 -15.11 -10.91
N ALA A 110 0.32 -14.91 -9.65
CA ALA A 110 0.46 -13.64 -8.96
C ALA A 110 1.94 -13.34 -8.63
N ASP A 111 2.48 -12.26 -9.20
CA ASP A 111 3.71 -11.63 -8.71
C ASP A 111 3.39 -10.89 -7.41
N VAL A 112 3.42 -11.60 -6.28
CA VAL A 112 3.04 -11.02 -4.98
C VAL A 112 3.91 -9.80 -4.59
N PRO A 113 5.25 -9.81 -4.76
CA PRO A 113 6.08 -8.62 -4.56
C PRO A 113 5.70 -7.43 -5.43
N GLY A 114 5.34 -7.67 -6.69
CA GLY A 114 4.85 -6.64 -7.61
C GLY A 114 3.49 -6.10 -7.19
N LEU A 115 2.56 -6.99 -6.79
CA LEU A 115 1.23 -6.63 -6.30
C LEU A 115 1.31 -5.80 -5.03
N ALA A 116 2.19 -6.13 -4.09
CA ALA A 116 2.37 -5.33 -2.88
C ALA A 116 2.75 -3.89 -3.20
N ARG A 117 3.71 -3.69 -4.12
CA ARG A 117 4.09 -2.36 -4.61
C ARG A 117 2.94 -1.65 -5.33
N ALA A 118 2.19 -2.37 -6.16
CA ALA A 118 1.05 -1.82 -6.88
C ALA A 118 -0.06 -1.36 -5.93
N VAL A 119 -0.36 -2.16 -4.89
CA VAL A 119 -1.34 -1.81 -3.85
C VAL A 119 -0.88 -0.59 -3.06
N SER A 120 0.38 -0.55 -2.61
CA SER A 120 0.94 0.63 -1.92
C SER A 120 0.88 1.88 -2.80
N ALA A 121 1.25 1.77 -4.08
CA ALA A 121 1.21 2.89 -5.01
C ALA A 121 -0.22 3.37 -5.30
N ALA A 122 -1.18 2.44 -5.45
CA ALA A 122 -2.58 2.75 -5.64
C ALA A 122 -3.15 3.48 -4.42
N PHE A 123 -2.83 3.02 -3.21
CA PHE A 123 -3.24 3.68 -1.98
C PHE A 123 -2.70 5.12 -1.92
N ILE A 124 -1.39 5.31 -2.10
CA ILE A 124 -0.79 6.65 -2.16
C ILE A 124 -1.46 7.53 -3.23
N GLY A 125 -1.69 6.98 -4.42
CA GLY A 125 -2.36 7.69 -5.50
C GLY A 125 -3.79 8.12 -5.14
N LEU A 126 -4.54 7.26 -4.42
CA LEU A 126 -5.87 7.57 -3.92
C LEU A 126 -5.84 8.66 -2.86
N GLU A 127 -4.89 8.62 -1.91
CA GLU A 127 -4.70 9.70 -0.93
C GLU A 127 -4.45 11.06 -1.60
N LEU A 128 -3.61 11.08 -2.64
CA LEU A 128 -3.32 12.30 -3.40
C LEU A 128 -4.52 12.76 -4.23
N TYR A 129 -5.29 11.81 -4.78
CA TYR A 129 -6.47 12.10 -5.59
C TYR A 129 -7.63 12.64 -4.74
N ASP A 130 -7.85 12.07 -3.55
CA ASP A 130 -8.86 12.50 -2.58
C ASP A 130 -8.71 13.98 -2.22
N GLY A 131 -7.48 14.46 -2.02
CA GLY A 131 -7.21 15.87 -1.74
C GLY A 131 -7.64 16.84 -2.85
N VAL A 132 -7.93 16.35 -4.06
CA VAL A 132 -8.35 17.15 -5.22
C VAL A 132 -9.82 16.88 -5.60
N ASP A 133 -10.24 15.61 -5.58
CA ASP A 133 -11.58 15.16 -5.96
C ASP A 133 -12.04 14.03 -5.02
N PRO A 134 -12.59 14.40 -3.84
CA PRO A 134 -13.02 13.41 -2.85
C PRO A 134 -14.10 12.45 -3.38
N ALA A 135 -15.03 12.95 -4.20
CA ALA A 135 -16.08 12.14 -4.79
C ALA A 135 -15.51 11.10 -5.78
N GLY A 136 -14.51 11.49 -6.56
CA GLY A 136 -13.77 10.59 -7.43
C GLY A 136 -12.97 9.53 -6.67
N ALA A 137 -12.32 9.92 -5.56
CA ALA A 137 -11.61 8.99 -4.69
C ALA A 137 -12.55 7.97 -4.04
N ASP A 138 -13.70 8.40 -3.52
CA ASP A 138 -14.76 7.53 -2.99
C ASP A 138 -15.23 6.53 -4.05
N GLN A 139 -15.46 7.00 -5.29
CA GLN A 139 -15.87 6.13 -6.39
C GLN A 139 -14.79 5.11 -6.75
N ALA A 140 -13.52 5.51 -6.80
CA ALA A 140 -12.41 4.62 -7.09
C ALA A 140 -12.25 3.56 -5.99
N MET A 141 -12.39 3.96 -4.73
CA MET A 141 -12.36 3.07 -3.57
C MET A 141 -13.52 2.07 -3.58
N ALA A 142 -14.72 2.50 -3.98
CA ALA A 142 -15.87 1.60 -4.18
C ALA A 142 -15.65 0.60 -5.31
N ALA A 143 -14.99 1.01 -6.41
CA ALA A 143 -14.65 0.09 -7.51
C ALA A 143 -13.65 -0.99 -7.06
N LEU A 144 -12.66 -0.64 -6.23
CA LEU A 144 -11.75 -1.63 -5.64
C LEU A 144 -12.48 -2.67 -4.78
N ASP A 145 -13.50 -2.24 -4.02
CA ASP A 145 -14.32 -3.15 -3.21
C ASP A 145 -15.12 -4.14 -4.08
N GLN A 146 -15.62 -3.67 -5.23
CA GLN A 146 -16.29 -4.53 -6.21
C GLN A 146 -15.31 -5.54 -6.83
N LEU A 147 -14.06 -5.14 -7.11
CA LEU A 147 -13.04 -6.07 -7.59
C LEU A 147 -12.70 -7.14 -6.55
N ALA A 148 -12.57 -6.76 -5.27
CA ALA A 148 -12.37 -7.73 -4.20
C ALA A 148 -13.56 -8.71 -4.06
N LEU A 149 -14.80 -8.25 -4.29
CA LEU A 149 -15.97 -9.14 -4.35
C LEU A 149 -15.84 -10.21 -5.43
N LEU A 150 -15.42 -9.79 -6.62
CA LEU A 150 -15.26 -10.72 -7.73
C LEU A 150 -14.16 -11.74 -7.44
N MET A 151 -13.10 -11.34 -6.75
CA MET A 151 -12.04 -12.25 -6.32
C MET A 151 -12.54 -13.28 -5.31
N GLU A 152 -13.33 -12.88 -4.31
CA GLU A 152 -13.94 -13.81 -3.34
C GLU A 152 -14.85 -14.82 -4.04
N ILE A 153 -15.69 -14.37 -4.97
CA ILE A 153 -16.56 -15.25 -5.76
C ILE A 153 -15.73 -16.27 -6.55
N VAL A 154 -14.57 -15.87 -7.06
CA VAL A 154 -13.65 -16.76 -7.76
C VAL A 154 -12.99 -17.78 -6.81
N ASP A 155 -12.62 -17.35 -5.61
CA ASP A 155 -12.03 -18.23 -4.61
C ASP A 155 -13.03 -19.30 -4.11
N ASP A 156 -14.33 -18.96 -4.07
CA ASP A 156 -15.43 -19.87 -3.72
C ASP A 156 -15.82 -20.85 -4.84
N LEU A 157 -15.19 -20.77 -6.01
CA LEU A 157 -15.50 -21.69 -7.11
C LEU A 157 -15.15 -23.14 -6.75
N GLY A 158 -16.11 -24.03 -7.03
CA GLY A 158 -15.88 -25.47 -6.95
C GLY A 158 -14.69 -25.95 -7.80
N PRO A 159 -14.10 -27.11 -7.47
CA PRO A 159 -12.80 -27.55 -8.00
C PRO A 159 -12.74 -27.66 -9.53
N ILE A 160 -13.86 -27.94 -10.19
CA ILE A 160 -13.94 -28.04 -11.66
C ILE A 160 -13.86 -26.66 -12.31
N ALA A 161 -14.66 -25.71 -11.84
CA ALA A 161 -14.67 -24.33 -12.35
C ALA A 161 -13.32 -23.65 -12.10
N ARG A 162 -12.74 -23.89 -10.92
CA ARG A 162 -11.40 -23.41 -10.56
C ARG A 162 -10.30 -23.90 -11.51
N ARG A 163 -10.26 -25.20 -11.82
CA ARG A 163 -9.28 -25.77 -12.78
C ARG A 163 -9.44 -25.19 -14.18
N ALA A 164 -10.69 -25.01 -14.64
CA ALA A 164 -10.96 -24.41 -15.94
C ALA A 164 -10.48 -22.96 -16.01
N LEU A 165 -10.69 -22.18 -14.94
CA LEU A 165 -10.19 -20.81 -14.82
C LEU A 165 -8.66 -20.76 -14.83
N GLN A 166 -7.99 -21.55 -13.99
CA GLN A 166 -6.52 -21.63 -13.96
C GLN A 166 -5.92 -21.99 -15.33
N ALA A 167 -6.53 -22.96 -16.03
CA ALA A 167 -6.10 -23.34 -17.37
C ALA A 167 -6.25 -22.20 -18.39
N LYS A 168 -7.29 -21.36 -18.26
CA LYS A 168 -7.46 -20.19 -19.12
C LYS A 168 -6.48 -19.07 -18.78
N VAL A 169 -6.29 -18.76 -17.48
CA VAL A 169 -5.38 -17.70 -17.02
C VAL A 169 -3.93 -18.02 -17.38
N SER A 170 -3.47 -19.25 -17.14
CA SER A 170 -2.11 -19.70 -17.51
C SER A 170 -1.87 -19.70 -19.02
N ARG A 171 -2.90 -19.93 -19.84
CA ARG A 171 -2.81 -19.81 -21.30
C ARG A 171 -2.72 -18.36 -21.77
N ALA A 172 -3.44 -17.45 -21.12
CA ALA A 172 -3.42 -16.03 -21.45
C ALA A 172 -2.06 -15.41 -21.11
N THR A 173 -1.55 -15.68 -19.91
CA THR A 173 -0.26 -15.13 -19.42
C THR A 173 0.98 -15.66 -20.13
N ARG A 174 0.91 -16.82 -20.79
CA ARG A 174 2.01 -17.32 -21.65
C ARG A 174 2.04 -16.69 -23.05
N ARG A 175 1.03 -15.90 -23.39
CA ARG A 175 0.84 -15.32 -24.72
C ARG A 175 1.37 -13.90 -24.85
N ASP A 176 1.74 -13.30 -23.71
CA ASP A 176 2.42 -12.02 -23.56
C ASP A 176 3.91 -12.26 -23.22
#